data_AF-K6YPN5-F1
#
_entry.id   AF-K6YPN5-F1
#
_cell.length_a   1.000
_cell.length_b   1.000
_cell.length_c   1.000
_cell.angle_alpha   90.00
_cell.angle_beta   90.00
_cell.angle_gamma   90.00
#
_symmetry.space_group_name_H-M   'P 1'
#
loop_
_entity.id
_entity.type
_entity.pdbx_description
1 polymer ?
#
loop_
_entity_poly.entity_id
_entity_poly.type
_entity_poly.pdbx_seq_one_letter_code
_entity_poly.pdbx_strand_id
1 'polypeptide(L)'
;MPVCPVDAFYEGENFLVIHPDICIDCGLCVPECPVEAIFQDTQLPEDQTHYLKINADLAEIWPNITELKPAPEDADKWIDVENKLPLLVE
;
A
#
# COMPACT_ATOMS: atom_id res chain seq x y z
N MET A 1 -0.98 10.06 3.04
CA MET A 1 -2.39 9.57 3.07
C MET A 1 -3.09 10.23 4.25
N PRO A 2 -4.25 10.90 4.06
CA PRO A 2 -4.79 11.85 5.03
C PRO A 2 -5.17 11.28 6.41
N VAL A 3 -5.35 9.96 6.52
CA VAL A 3 -5.69 9.29 7.80
C VAL A 3 -4.48 8.71 8.55
N CYS A 4 -3.29 8.67 7.92
CA CYS A 4 -2.10 8.13 8.57
C CYS A 4 -1.50 9.17 9.52
N PRO A 5 -1.44 8.93 10.85
CA PRO A 5 -0.98 9.94 11.81
C PRO A 5 0.54 10.16 11.83
N VAL A 6 1.27 9.29 11.15
CA VAL A 6 2.76 9.22 11.16
C VAL A 6 3.34 9.26 9.74
N ASP A 7 2.51 9.55 8.73
CA ASP A 7 2.92 9.64 7.33
C ASP A 7 3.73 8.43 6.84
N ALA A 8 3.31 7.21 7.19
CA ALA A 8 4.05 5.98 6.87
C ALA A 8 3.93 5.49 5.41
N PHE A 9 3.31 6.25 4.51
CA PHE A 9 3.05 5.82 3.13
C PHE A 9 4.10 6.36 2.15
N TYR A 10 4.52 5.50 1.23
CA TYR A 10 5.52 5.78 0.21
C TYR A 10 5.02 5.38 -1.17
N GLU A 11 5.34 6.17 -2.18
CA GLU A 11 4.69 6.14 -3.50
C GLU A 11 5.62 5.70 -4.61
N GLY A 12 5.26 4.61 -5.28
CA GLY A 12 5.79 4.20 -6.57
C GLY A 12 4.88 4.62 -7.72
N GLU A 13 5.23 4.23 -8.95
CA GLU A 13 4.48 4.62 -10.14
C GLU A 13 3.05 4.06 -10.17
N ASN A 14 2.86 2.83 -9.70
CA ASN A 14 1.57 2.13 -9.73
C ASN A 14 1.19 1.42 -8.42
N PHE A 15 1.91 1.67 -7.33
CA PHE A 15 1.67 1.03 -6.04
C PHE A 15 2.09 1.95 -4.88
N LEU A 16 1.46 1.74 -3.72
CA LEU A 16 1.82 2.41 -2.47
C LEU A 16 2.28 1.37 -1.45
N VAL A 17 3.28 1.70 -0.66
CA VAL A 17 3.79 0.86 0.43
C VAL A 17 3.73 1.57 1.77
N ILE A 18 3.66 0.77 2.84
CA ILE A 18 3.67 1.22 4.24
C ILE A 18 5.04 0.88 4.84
N HIS A 19 5.74 1.87 5.37
CA HIS A 19 7.01 1.67 6.05
C HIS A 19 6.80 0.99 7.41
N PRO A 20 7.35 -0.20 7.66
CA PRO A 20 7.06 -0.97 8.88
C PRO A 20 7.58 -0.28 10.15
N ASP A 21 8.77 0.32 10.11
CA ASP A 21 9.33 1.00 11.29
C ASP A 21 8.67 2.34 11.63
N ILE A 22 7.92 2.95 10.70
CA ILE A 22 7.19 4.20 10.93
C ILE A 22 5.73 3.91 11.31
N CYS A 23 5.15 2.84 10.77
CA CYS A 23 3.81 2.40 11.12
C CYS A 23 3.69 2.14 12.63
N ILE A 24 2.55 2.56 13.20
CA ILE A 24 2.24 2.40 14.63
C ILE A 24 1.00 1.52 14.86
N ASP A 25 0.61 0.73 13.86
CA ASP A 25 -0.48 -0.24 13.90
C ASP A 25 -1.85 0.33 14.36
N CYS A 26 -2.11 1.61 14.03
CA CYS A 26 -3.36 2.27 14.42
C CYS A 26 -4.60 1.78 13.64
N GLY A 27 -4.41 1.13 12.49
CA GLY A 27 -5.48 0.54 11.67
C GLY A 27 -6.40 1.53 10.94
N LEU A 28 -6.17 2.84 11.04
CA LEU A 28 -7.05 3.88 10.46
C LEU A 28 -7.11 3.85 8.92
N CYS A 29 -6.06 3.37 8.26
CA CYS A 29 -6.00 3.27 6.79
C CYS A 29 -6.79 2.08 6.21
N VAL A 30 -7.05 1.03 7.00
CA VAL A 30 -7.71 -0.19 6.54
C VAL A 30 -9.11 0.08 5.96
N PRO A 31 -10.05 0.75 6.66
CA PRO A 31 -11.39 1.01 6.13
C PRO A 31 -11.41 2.05 5.00
N GLU A 32 -10.32 2.78 4.78
CA GLU A 32 -10.25 3.86 3.79
C GLU A 32 -9.81 3.36 2.41
N CYS A 33 -9.28 2.13 2.31
CA CYS A 33 -8.89 1.57 1.03
C CYS A 33 -10.14 1.07 0.27
N PRO A 34 -10.53 1.68 -0.87
CA PRO A 34 -11.75 1.31 -1.58
C PRO A 34 -11.71 -0.09 -2.22
N VAL A 35 -10.51 -0.69 -2.31
CA VAL A 35 -10.27 -2.02 -2.87
C VAL A 35 -9.79 -3.02 -1.80
N GLU A 36 -9.90 -2.65 -0.52
CA GLU A 36 -9.61 -3.53 0.62
C GLU A 36 -8.19 -4.17 0.58
N ALA A 37 -7.20 -3.46 0.04
CA ALA A 37 -5.84 -3.97 -0.16
C ALA A 37 -4.90 -3.81 1.06
N ILE A 38 -5.37 -3.20 2.15
CA ILE A 38 -4.55 -2.91 3.34
C ILE A 38 -4.92 -3.89 4.45
N PHE A 39 -3.92 -4.62 4.95
CA PHE A 39 -4.06 -5.60 6.02
C PHE A 39 -3.08 -5.29 7.16
N GLN A 40 -3.44 -5.71 8.38
CA GLN A 40 -2.46 -5.87 9.45
C GLN A 40 -1.50 -7.01 9.06
N ASP A 41 -0.23 -6.90 9.45
CA ASP A 41 0.80 -7.91 9.17
C ASP A 41 0.42 -9.32 9.67
N THR A 42 -0.32 -9.38 10.78
CA THR A 42 -0.86 -10.60 11.41
C THR A 42 -2.15 -11.13 10.78
N GLN A 43 -2.74 -10.40 9.83
CA GLN A 43 -4.02 -10.72 9.19
C GLN A 43 -3.93 -10.90 7.68
N LEU A 44 -2.72 -10.92 7.13
CA LEU A 44 -2.48 -11.18 5.72
C LEU A 44 -2.90 -12.60 5.33
N PRO A 45 -3.56 -12.76 4.16
CA PRO A 45 -3.67 -14.05 3.50
C PRO A 45 -2.29 -14.71 3.30
N GLU A 46 -2.22 -16.03 3.43
CA GLU A 46 -0.96 -16.79 3.36
C GLU A 46 -0.21 -16.54 2.03
N ASP A 47 -0.96 -16.44 0.94
CA ASP A 47 -0.46 -16.17 -0.41
C ASP A 47 0.00 -14.72 -0.61
N GLN A 48 -0.27 -13.81 0.32
CA GLN A 48 0.11 -12.39 0.26
C GLN A 48 1.24 -12.01 1.22
N THR A 49 1.77 -12.96 2.00
CA THR A 49 2.86 -12.72 2.97
C THR A 49 4.12 -12.10 2.35
N HIS A 50 4.36 -12.31 1.06
CA HIS A 50 5.47 -11.72 0.32
C HIS A 50 5.43 -10.18 0.26
N TYR A 51 4.25 -9.56 0.39
CA TYR A 51 4.11 -8.11 0.42
C TYR A 51 4.76 -7.46 1.65
N LEU A 52 4.98 -8.19 2.75
CA LEU A 52 5.69 -7.66 3.92
C LEU A 52 7.10 -7.18 3.54
N LYS A 53 7.83 -8.01 2.80
CA LYS A 53 9.18 -7.66 2.36
C LYS A 53 9.18 -6.58 1.29
N ILE A 54 8.22 -6.62 0.36
CA ILE A 54 8.06 -5.59 -0.68
C ILE A 54 7.82 -4.22 -0.04
N ASN A 55 6.95 -4.15 0.98
CA ASN A 55 6.66 -2.90 1.67
C ASN A 55 7.90 -2.35 2.39
N ALA A 56 8.63 -3.22 3.10
CA ALA A 56 9.86 -2.84 3.77
C ALA A 56 10.94 -2.35 2.80
N ASP A 57 11.17 -3.06 1.69
CA ASP A 57 12.24 -2.74 0.75
C ASP A 57 11.93 -1.46 -0.05
N LEU A 58 10.68 -1.28 -0.51
CA LEU A 58 10.32 -0.15 -1.37
C LEU A 58 10.13 1.15 -0.58
N ALA A 59 9.74 1.08 0.70
CA ALA A 59 9.61 2.26 1.55
C ALA A 59 10.95 2.97 1.81
N GLU A 60 12.08 2.27 1.66
CA GLU A 60 13.43 2.84 1.81
C GLU A 60 13.87 3.67 0.59
N ILE A 61 13.26 3.43 -0.58
CA ILE A 61 13.70 4.04 -1.86
C ILE A 61 12.66 4.96 -2.48
N TRP A 62 11.37 4.74 -2.24
CA TRP A 62 10.31 5.55 -2.80
C TRP A 62 10.14 6.87 -2.04
N PRO A 63 9.60 7.91 -2.68
CA PRO A 63 9.26 9.15 -1.99
C PRO A 63 8.06 8.97 -1.06
N ASN A 64 8.06 9.72 0.05
CA ASN A 64 6.94 9.77 0.97
C ASN A 64 5.72 10.49 0.36
N ILE A 65 4.51 9.97 0.57
CA ILE A 65 3.25 10.57 0.12
C ILE A 65 2.36 10.97 1.29
N THR A 66 2.30 12.28 1.56
CA THR A 66 1.47 12.85 2.63
C THR A 66 0.09 13.27 2.11
N GLU A 67 0.02 13.80 0.89
CA GLU A 67 -1.22 14.32 0.29
C GLU A 67 -1.98 13.26 -0.53
N LEU A 68 -3.32 13.40 -0.58
CA LEU A 68 -4.16 12.53 -1.40
C LEU A 68 -4.05 12.93 -2.88
N LYS A 69 -3.84 11.94 -3.74
CA LYS A 69 -3.90 12.08 -5.20
C LYS A 69 -5.11 11.31 -5.75
N PRO A 70 -5.67 11.72 -6.90
CA PRO A 70 -6.65 10.92 -7.61
C PRO A 70 -6.10 9.53 -7.96
N ALA A 71 -6.97 8.52 -7.98
CA ALA A 71 -6.62 7.21 -8.50
C ALA A 71 -6.24 7.31 -10.01
N PRO A 72 -5.44 6.36 -10.53
CA PRO A 72 -5.17 6.26 -11.96
C PRO A 72 -6.46 6.21 -12.80
N GLU A 73 -6.44 6.79 -14.00
CA GLU A 73 -7.64 6.88 -14.87
C GLU A 73 -8.22 5.51 -15.24
N ASP A 74 -7.40 4.46 -15.25
CA ASP A 74 -7.78 3.10 -15.57
C ASP A 74 -7.99 2.21 -14.34
N ALA A 75 -7.97 2.77 -13.12
CA ALA A 75 -8.08 2.01 -11.86
C ALA A 75 -9.28 1.04 -11.84
N ASP A 76 -10.45 1.47 -12.34
CA ASP A 76 -11.67 0.64 -12.40
C ASP A 76 -11.47 -0.68 -13.17
N LYS A 77 -10.56 -0.71 -14.15
CA LYS A 77 -10.26 -1.93 -14.93
C LYS A 77 -9.46 -2.96 -14.14
N TRP A 78 -8.81 -2.54 -13.06
CA TRP A 78 -7.84 -3.33 -12.31
C TRP A 78 -8.33 -3.76 -10.93
N ILE A 79 -9.52 -3.32 -10.50
CA ILE A 79 -10.06 -3.64 -9.16
C ILE A 79 -10.19 -5.16 -8.98
N ASP A 80 -10.82 -5.85 -9.93
CA ASP A 80 -11.10 -7.29 -9.85
C ASP A 80 -10.00 -8.17 -10.49
N VAL A 81 -8.87 -7.58 -10.90
CA VAL A 81 -7.78 -8.32 -11.52
C VAL A 81 -6.87 -8.88 -10.43
N GLU A 82 -6.82 -10.20 -10.34
CA GLU A 82 -5.94 -10.93 -9.43
C GLU A 82 -4.49 -10.98 -9.94
N ASN A 83 -3.55 -11.26 -9.03
CA ASN A 83 -2.13 -11.47 -9.33
C ASN A 83 -1.48 -10.33 -10.13
N LYS A 84 -1.63 -9.09 -9.65
CA LYS A 84 -1.03 -7.89 -10.26
C LYS A 84 0.45 -7.68 -9.93
N LEU A 85 1.03 -8.48 -9.02
CA LEU A 85 2.43 -8.33 -8.63
C LEU A 85 3.42 -8.31 -9.81
N PRO A 86 3.29 -9.14 -10.87
CA PRO A 86 4.18 -9.09 -12.03
C PRO A 86 4.10 -7.77 -12.83
N LEU A 87 3.11 -6.93 -12.56
CA LEU A 87 2.92 -5.61 -13.18
C LEU A 87 3.48 -4.47 -12.32
N LEU A 88 4.01 -4.76 -11.13
CA LEU A 88 4.61 -3.77 -10.25
C LEU A 88 5.77 -3.06 -10.96
N VAL A 89 5.75 -1.73 -10.92
CA VAL A 89 6.84 -0.89 -11.43
C VAL A 89 7.63 -0.38 -10.23
N GLU A 90 8.88 -0.85 -10.09
CA GLU A 90 9.83 -0.50 -9.02
C GLU A 90 10.53 0.85 -9.26
#